data_AF-A0AA43BF16-F1
#
_entry.id   AF-A0AA43BF16-F1
#
_cell.length_a   1.000
_cell.length_b   1.000
_cell.length_c   1.000
_cell.angle_alpha   90.00
_cell.angle_beta   90.00
_cell.angle_gamma   90.00
#
_symmetry.space_group_name_H-M   'P 1'
#
loop_
_entity.id
_entity.type
_entity.pdbx_description
1 polymer ?
#
loop_
_entity_poly.entity_id
_entity_poly.type
_entity_poly.pdbx_seq_one_letter_code
_entity_poly.pdbx_strand_id
1 'polypeptide(L)'
;MVRKALVIAAITSSSALLGGCIGRQEMVARHDVTCRSYGFVPGSEGFAYCLLQLEVSDYGYGHHGRRPGFWTPQQAPFPADAPQSPGPRKN
;
A
#
# COMPACT_ATOMS: atom_id res chain seq x y z
N MET A 1 43.76 7.64 -10.52
CA MET A 1 42.88 6.58 -9.98
C MET A 1 41.96 7.08 -8.87
N VAL A 2 42.44 7.92 -7.94
CA VAL A 2 41.68 8.48 -6.80
C VAL A 2 40.36 9.19 -7.17
N ARG A 3 40.35 9.99 -8.25
CA ARG A 3 39.13 10.68 -8.72
C ARG A 3 38.02 9.73 -9.18
N LYS A 4 38.36 8.58 -9.78
CA LYS A 4 37.37 7.57 -10.19
C LYS A 4 36.75 6.86 -8.98
N ALA A 5 37.55 6.59 -7.94
CA ALA A 5 37.06 6.01 -6.69
C ALA A 5 36.09 6.95 -5.94
N LEU A 6 36.35 8.26 -5.96
CA LEU A 6 35.47 9.27 -5.37
C LEU A 6 34.10 9.35 -6.05
N VAL A 7 34.06 9.28 -7.39
CA VAL A 7 32.80 9.30 -8.15
C VAL A 7 31.97 8.04 -7.88
N ILE A 8 32.60 6.87 -7.83
CA ILE A 8 31.91 5.60 -7.53
C ILE A 8 31.35 5.61 -6.10
N ALA A 9 32.10 6.12 -5.13
CA ALA A 9 31.61 6.25 -3.75
C ALA A 9 30.40 7.20 -3.64
N ALA A 10 30.41 8.33 -4.37
CA ALA A 10 29.29 9.28 -4.38
C ALA A 10 28.01 8.68 -4.98
N ILE A 11 28.12 7.92 -6.06
CA ILE A 11 26.97 7.27 -6.71
C ILE A 11 26.37 6.20 -5.79
N THR A 12 27.21 5.38 -5.15
CA THR A 12 26.74 4.27 -4.31
C THR A 12 26.04 4.77 -3.04
N SER A 13 26.49 5.91 -2.50
CA SER A 13 25.89 6.55 -1.31
C SER A 13 24.52 7.15 -1.60
N SER A 14 24.29 7.60 -2.84
CA SER A 14 23.04 8.27 -3.24
C SER A 14 21.86 7.30 -3.32
N SER A 15 22.12 6.04 -3.69
CA SER A 15 21.07 5.01 -3.85
C SER A 15 20.32 4.67 -2.55
N ALA A 16 20.99 4.78 -1.39
CA ALA A 16 20.38 4.53 -0.09
C ALA A 16 19.35 5.61 0.31
N LEU A 17 19.47 6.82 -0.23
CA LEU A 17 18.55 7.94 0.04
C LEU A 17 17.30 7.87 -0.84
N LEU A 18 17.42 7.29 -2.05
CA LEU A 18 16.32 7.16 -3.01
C LEU A 18 15.45 5.92 -2.75
N GLY A 19 16.02 4.86 -2.17
CA GLY A 19 15.32 3.65 -1.76
C GLY A 19 14.90 3.66 -0.29
N GLY A 20 14.48 4.83 0.21
CA GLY A 20 14.30 5.12 1.64
C GLY A 20 13.60 4.02 2.44
N CYS A 21 14.23 3.65 3.56
CA CYS A 21 13.68 2.73 4.55
C CYS A 21 12.36 3.29 5.09
N ILE A 22 11.23 2.87 4.52
CA ILE A 22 9.92 3.21 5.09
C ILE A 22 9.77 2.47 6.42
N GLY A 23 9.55 3.22 7.49
CA GLY A 23 9.35 2.64 8.81
C GLY A 23 7.95 2.03 8.95
N ARG A 24 7.77 1.08 9.87
CA ARG A 24 6.46 0.50 10.20
C ARG A 24 5.45 1.59 10.58
N GLN A 25 5.87 2.58 11.38
CA GLN A 25 5.01 3.70 11.80
C GLN A 25 4.48 4.51 10.61
N GLU A 26 5.34 4.78 9.63
CA GLU A 26 4.98 5.49 8.40
C GLU A 26 4.03 4.65 7.53
N MET A 27 4.22 3.33 7.43
CA MET A 27 3.26 2.46 6.75
C MET A 27 1.88 2.49 7.40
N VAL A 28 1.82 2.38 8.73
CA VAL A 28 0.54 2.42 9.47
C VAL A 28 -0.19 3.75 9.24
N ALA A 29 0.54 4.87 9.22
CA ALA A 29 -0.03 6.17 8.91
C ALA A 29 -0.61 6.24 7.48
N ARG A 30 0.09 5.65 6.50
CA ARG A 30 -0.41 5.56 5.12
C ARG A 30 -1.65 4.67 5.02
N HIS A 31 -1.66 3.53 5.69
CA HIS A 31 -2.81 2.62 5.70
C HIS A 31 -4.05 3.29 6.31
N ASP A 32 -3.90 4.02 7.41
CA ASP A 32 -5.00 4.79 8.01
C ASP A 32 -5.60 5.79 7.01
N VAL A 33 -4.74 6.59 6.34
CA VAL A 33 -5.18 7.55 5.31
C VAL A 33 -5.88 6.85 4.15
N THR A 34 -5.34 5.73 3.67
CA THR A 34 -5.95 4.94 2.60
C THR A 34 -7.31 4.40 3.01
N CYS A 35 -7.44 3.80 4.18
CA CYS A 35 -8.71 3.25 4.65
C CYS A 35 -9.78 4.35 4.84
N ARG A 36 -9.39 5.52 5.35
CA ARG A 36 -10.31 6.68 5.40
C ARG A 36 -10.74 7.15 4.01
N SER A 37 -9.83 7.13 3.03
CA SER A 37 -10.15 7.54 1.64
C SER A 37 -11.16 6.61 0.96
N TYR A 38 -11.21 5.34 1.37
CA TYR A 38 -12.22 4.39 0.92
C TYR A 38 -13.58 4.56 1.62
N GLY A 39 -13.68 5.47 2.60
CA GLY A 39 -14.91 5.72 3.35
C GLY A 39 -15.09 4.81 4.57
N PHE A 40 -14.07 4.06 4.97
CA PHE A 40 -14.15 3.28 6.21
C PHE A 40 -14.09 4.20 7.43
N VAL A 41 -14.98 3.96 8.39
CA VAL A 41 -15.04 4.72 9.65
C VAL A 41 -14.04 4.14 10.65
N PRO A 42 -13.12 4.94 11.22
CA PRO A 42 -12.19 4.47 12.24
C PRO A 42 -12.90 3.78 13.41
N GLY A 43 -12.36 2.65 13.86
CA GLY A 43 -12.94 1.83 14.93
C GLY A 43 -14.07 0.88 14.49
N SER A 44 -14.48 0.92 13.22
CA SER A 44 -15.36 -0.10 12.65
C SER A 44 -14.60 -1.39 12.30
N GLU A 45 -15.32 -2.51 12.22
CA GLU A 45 -14.77 -3.79 11.77
C GLU A 45 -14.21 -3.69 10.34
N GLY A 46 -14.90 -2.99 9.45
CA GLY A 46 -14.43 -2.75 8.07
C GLY A 46 -13.12 -1.96 8.02
N PHE A 47 -12.91 -1.03 8.95
CA PHE A 47 -11.66 -0.28 9.04
C PHE A 47 -10.50 -1.18 9.51
N ALA A 48 -10.74 -2.05 10.51
CA ALA A 48 -9.76 -3.02 10.98
C ALA A 48 -9.36 -4.00 9.87
N TYR A 49 -10.33 -4.47 9.09
CA TYR A 49 -10.08 -5.36 7.95
C TYR A 49 -9.27 -4.69 6.85
N CYS A 50 -9.59 -3.42 6.53
CA CYS A 50 -8.83 -2.64 5.56
C CYS A 50 -7.35 -2.50 5.94
N LEU A 51 -7.06 -2.15 7.20
CA LEU A 51 -5.69 -2.05 7.71
C LEU A 51 -4.94 -3.38 7.56
N LEU A 52 -5.57 -4.48 7.97
CA LEU A 52 -4.97 -5.81 7.95
C LEU A 52 -4.70 -6.29 6.51
N GLN A 53 -5.60 -5.98 5.57
CA GLN A 53 -5.43 -6.32 4.16
C GLN A 53 -4.25 -5.57 3.53
N LEU A 54 -4.09 -4.28 3.84
CA LEU A 54 -2.97 -3.47 3.36
C LEU A 54 -1.66 -3.94 3.98
N GLU A 55 -1.64 -4.23 5.28
CA GLU A 55 -0.48 -4.78 5.97
C GLU A 55 0.02 -6.09 5.32
N VAL A 56 -0.88 -7.06 5.11
CA VAL A 56 -0.56 -8.34 4.45
C VAL A 56 -0.05 -8.12 3.01
N SER A 57 -0.62 -7.15 2.31
CA SER A 57 -0.23 -6.83 0.93
C SER A 57 1.17 -6.20 0.85
N ASP A 58 1.50 -5.29 1.78
CA ASP A 58 2.83 -4.65 1.89
C ASP A 58 3.94 -5.65 2.27
N TYR A 59 3.62 -6.67 3.07
CA TYR A 59 4.58 -7.74 3.41
C TYR A 59 4.78 -8.78 2.31
N GLY A 60 4.14 -8.62 1.15
CA GLY A 60 4.38 -9.48 -0.02
C GLY A 60 3.78 -10.87 0.08
N TYR A 61 2.97 -11.16 1.09
CA TYR A 61 2.21 -12.41 1.20
C TYR A 61 1.14 -12.55 0.10
N GLY A 62 0.86 -11.47 -0.65
CA GLY A 62 -0.07 -11.47 -1.80
C GLY A 62 0.50 -11.98 -3.14
N HIS A 63 1.68 -12.62 -3.17
CA HIS A 63 2.36 -12.93 -4.43
C HIS A 63 2.22 -14.37 -4.93
N HIS A 64 1.01 -14.70 -5.40
CA HIS A 64 0.82 -15.59 -6.54
C HIS A 64 -0.06 -14.89 -7.60
N GLY A 65 0.55 -14.04 -8.43
CA GLY A 65 0.01 -13.64 -9.74
C GLY A 65 -0.55 -12.22 -9.86
N ARG A 66 0.07 -11.42 -10.74
CA ARG A 66 -0.32 -10.08 -11.23
C ARG A 66 -0.28 -8.94 -10.21
N ARG A 67 0.74 -8.07 -10.36
CA ARG A 67 0.61 -6.66 -10.00
C ARG A 67 -0.49 -6.03 -10.88
N PRO A 68 -1.55 -5.45 -10.31
CA PRO A 68 -2.48 -4.63 -11.07
C PRO A 68 -1.72 -3.42 -11.64
N GLY A 69 -1.99 -3.08 -12.90
CA GLY A 69 -1.45 -1.83 -13.47
C GLY A 69 -1.97 -0.64 -12.67
N PHE A 70 -1.22 0.47 -12.71
CA PHE A 70 -1.48 1.74 -12.02
C PHE A 70 -2.87 2.39 -12.26
N TRP A 71 -3.70 1.81 -13.11
CA TRP A 71 -5.07 2.25 -13.41
C TRP A 71 -6.18 1.29 -12.93
N THR A 72 -5.84 0.19 -12.26
CA THR A 72 -6.86 -0.77 -11.84
C THR A 72 -7.49 -0.29 -10.53
N PRO A 73 -8.79 0.00 -10.47
CA PRO A 73 -9.46 0.28 -9.21
C PRO A 73 -9.29 -0.95 -8.31
N GLN A 74 -8.64 -0.76 -7.17
CA GLN A 74 -8.44 -1.82 -6.20
C GLN A 74 -9.81 -2.13 -5.56
N GLN A 75 -10.56 -3.08 -6.13
CA GLN A 75 -11.74 -3.60 -5.48
C GLN A 75 -11.25 -4.41 -4.27
N ALA A 76 -11.48 -3.92 -3.05
CA ALA A 76 -11.25 -4.73 -1.87
C ALA A 76 -12.06 -6.03 -2.00
N PRO A 77 -11.51 -7.21 -1.65
CA PRO A 77 -12.31 -8.42 -1.55
C PRO A 77 -13.36 -8.18 -0.48
N PHE A 78 -14.60 -7.91 -0.88
CA PHE A 78 -15.71 -7.98 0.06
C PHE A 78 -15.81 -9.43 0.49
N PRO A 79 -15.86 -9.75 1.80
CA PRO A 79 -16.27 -11.08 2.22
C PRO A 79 -17.65 -11.36 1.61
N ALA A 80 -17.86 -12.57 1.08
CA ALA A 80 -19.10 -12.96 0.40
C ALA A 80 -20.36 -12.79 1.29
N ASP A 81 -20.14 -12.65 2.61
CA ASP A 81 -21.17 -12.47 3.63
C ASP A 81 -21.44 -10.99 3.99
N ALA A 82 -20.73 -10.03 3.40
CA ALA A 82 -21.04 -8.62 3.60
C ALA A 82 -22.36 -8.28 2.87
N PRO A 83 -23.36 -7.68 3.55
CA PRO A 83 -24.56 -7.21 2.88
C PRO A 83 -24.15 -6.23 1.78
N GLN A 84 -24.36 -6.63 0.53
CA GLN A 84 -24.12 -5.77 -0.64
C GLN A 84 -24.93 -4.49 -0.45
N SER A 85 -24.26 -3.39 -0.13
CA SER A 85 -24.87 -2.07 -0.23
C SER A 85 -25.38 -1.92 -1.68
N PRO A 86 -26.65 -1.53 -1.88
CA PRO A 86 -27.22 -1.42 -3.21
C PRO A 86 -26.42 -0.38 -3.99
N GLY A 87 -25.69 -0.86 -5.01
CA GLY A 87 -24.89 0.00 -5.88
C GLY A 87 -25.75 1.06 -6.58
N PRO A 88 -25.14 2.15 -7.09
CA PRO A 88 -25.87 3.24 -7.69
C PRO A 88 -26.67 2.76 -8.90
N ARG A 89 -27.99 2.90 -8.82
CA ARG A 89 -28.94 2.63 -9.90
C ARG A 89 -28.73 3.72 -10.96
N LYS A 90 -27.97 3.38 -12.01
CA LYS A 90 -27.86 4.19 -13.24
C LYS A 90 -29.25 4.25 -13.89
N ASN A 91 -29.76 5.47 -14.05
CA ASN A 91 -31.01 5.81 -14.72
C ASN A 91 -30.72 6.15 -16.19
#